data_AF-A0A2U3B178-F1
#
_entry.id   AF-A0A2U3B178-F1
#
_cell.length_a   1.000
_cell.length_b   1.000
_cell.length_c   1.000
_cell.angle_alpha   90.00
_cell.angle_beta   90.00
_cell.angle_gamma   90.00
#
_symmetry.space_group_name_H-M   'P 1'
#
loop_
_entity.id
_entity.type
_entity.pdbx_description
1 polymer ?
#
loop_
_entity_poly.entity_id
_entity_poly.type
_entity_poly.pdbx_seq_one_letter_code
_entity_poly.pdbx_strand_id
1 'polypeptide(L)'
;MEETQILYRIFSRLAVALGVLNGLTLKEAKKLVRQQIKDHPFEKEIKVLINAVDKDEHENIEQLLDKTILVCEELGSNRNYITLETILEQIEATISNGHNQEEYKYTNSIVERFKKEITLINKKIPLPPLFNMFMETRSLLEWSSIYCFYPFIPKRIKGNGKPVLLIPPYLGDDFSTSFVRKYLQSLGFTTYKWELGFNMVKAHYIPRLEEKLHDIYQQHQEKVSIVGWSGGGIFAKIIANRHPDQVEQILTIGSPIWGVMDMKTPVYGLLEFFRGKSLKERNERFLAELEPIPNVPVTCIYTKTDGLVPWKHCVEAATSRKNIKNIEVFGSHSGMGANVSVLLVTANMLSANIQGKKIRDVGSNIERFLYPNFWNKARKAFKTKKPIVQVIK
;
A
#
# COMPACT_ATOMS: atom_id res chain seq x y z
N MET A 1 -16.84 7.74 4.25
CA MET A 1 -17.56 6.45 4.31
C MET A 1 -18.73 6.51 3.35
N GLU A 2 -19.53 7.58 3.41
CA GLU A 2 -20.63 7.85 2.47
C GLU A 2 -20.17 8.01 1.01
N GLU A 3 -19.15 8.81 0.75
CA GLU A 3 -18.60 9.00 -0.62
C GLU A 3 -18.03 7.70 -1.23
N THR A 4 -17.37 6.87 -0.42
CA THR A 4 -16.88 5.56 -0.86
C THR A 4 -18.04 4.60 -1.19
N GLN A 5 -19.15 4.69 -0.46
CA GLN A 5 -20.36 3.91 -0.78
C GLN A 5 -21.00 4.37 -2.09
N ILE A 6 -21.00 5.68 -2.37
CA ILE A 6 -21.46 6.24 -3.65
C ILE A 6 -20.62 5.69 -4.81
N LEU A 7 -19.28 5.69 -4.67
CA LEU A 7 -18.39 5.12 -5.68
C LEU A 7 -18.73 3.66 -5.97
N TYR A 8 -18.79 2.80 -4.95
CA TYR A 8 -19.09 1.38 -5.15
C TYR A 8 -20.51 1.13 -5.65
N ARG A 9 -21.48 2.01 -5.34
CA ARG A 9 -22.85 1.91 -5.85
C ARG A 9 -22.89 2.13 -7.36
N ILE A 10 -22.24 3.18 -7.85
CA ILE A 10 -22.20 3.50 -9.28
C ILE A 10 -21.33 2.47 -10.01
N PHE A 11 -20.17 2.16 -9.46
CA PHE A 11 -19.25 1.17 -10.04
C PHE A 11 -19.86 -0.23 -10.14
N SER A 12 -20.62 -0.69 -9.14
CA SER A 12 -21.27 -2.01 -9.20
C SER A 12 -22.28 -2.11 -10.34
N ARG A 13 -22.98 -1.01 -10.66
CA ARG A 13 -23.90 -0.94 -11.82
C ARG A 13 -23.12 -1.01 -13.13
N LEU A 14 -22.04 -0.23 -13.26
CA LEU A 14 -21.14 -0.26 -14.42
C LEU A 14 -20.59 -1.68 -14.66
N ALA A 15 -20.05 -2.30 -13.61
CA ALA A 15 -19.42 -3.61 -13.69
C ALA A 15 -20.43 -4.72 -14.09
N VAL A 16 -21.66 -4.66 -13.54
CA VAL A 16 -22.73 -5.59 -13.92
C VAL A 16 -23.19 -5.35 -15.37
N ALA A 17 -23.35 -4.09 -15.79
CA ALA A 17 -23.74 -3.74 -17.15
C ALA A 17 -22.73 -4.22 -18.21
N LEU A 18 -21.43 -4.06 -17.94
CA LEU A 18 -20.36 -4.59 -18.80
C LEU A 18 -20.36 -6.13 -18.87
N GLY A 19 -20.65 -6.79 -17.75
CA GLY A 19 -20.80 -8.25 -17.75
C GLY A 19 -21.96 -8.71 -18.63
N VAL A 20 -23.10 -7.99 -18.60
CA VAL A 20 -24.26 -8.29 -19.46
C VAL A 20 -23.94 -8.04 -20.93
N LEU A 21 -23.25 -6.94 -21.24
CA LEU A 21 -22.76 -6.63 -22.59
C LEU A 21 -21.86 -7.75 -23.14
N ASN A 22 -21.05 -8.39 -22.30
CA ASN A 22 -20.21 -9.54 -22.68
C ASN A 22 -20.99 -10.88 -22.79
N GLY A 23 -22.32 -10.84 -22.71
CA GLY A 23 -23.18 -12.01 -22.90
C GLY A 23 -23.52 -12.81 -21.67
N LEU A 24 -23.21 -12.28 -20.49
CA LEU A 24 -23.62 -12.91 -19.24
C LEU A 24 -25.07 -12.54 -18.94
N THR A 25 -25.84 -13.48 -18.39
CA THR A 25 -27.12 -13.10 -17.79
C THR A 25 -26.87 -12.15 -16.61
N LEU A 26 -27.86 -11.31 -16.27
CA LEU A 26 -27.78 -10.41 -15.10
C LEU A 26 -27.37 -11.15 -13.81
N LYS A 27 -27.79 -12.42 -13.66
CA LYS A 27 -27.44 -13.27 -12.52
C LYS A 27 -25.97 -13.69 -12.54
N GLU A 28 -25.44 -14.04 -13.71
CA GLU A 28 -24.04 -14.41 -13.91
C GLU A 28 -23.11 -13.22 -13.75
N ALA A 29 -23.44 -12.07 -14.33
CA ALA A 29 -22.69 -10.82 -14.17
C ALA A 29 -22.58 -10.42 -12.69
N LYS A 30 -23.69 -10.45 -11.95
CA LYS A 30 -23.68 -10.22 -10.48
C LYS A 30 -22.81 -11.23 -9.75
N LYS A 31 -22.85 -12.51 -10.14
CA LYS A 31 -22.04 -13.57 -9.52
C LYS A 31 -20.56 -13.33 -9.76
N LEU A 32 -20.17 -12.93 -10.97
CA LEU A 32 -18.81 -12.59 -11.35
C LEU A 32 -18.27 -11.42 -10.51
N VAL A 33 -18.99 -10.30 -10.46
CA VAL A 33 -18.59 -9.12 -9.67
C VAL A 33 -18.49 -9.47 -8.17
N ARG A 34 -19.42 -10.28 -7.63
CA ARG A 34 -19.36 -10.74 -6.24
C ARG A 34 -18.13 -11.59 -5.94
N GLN A 35 -17.65 -12.37 -6.90
CA GLN A 35 -16.47 -13.21 -6.72
C GLN A 35 -15.20 -12.34 -6.58
N GLN A 36 -15.11 -11.27 -7.38
CA GLN A 36 -13.94 -10.38 -7.37
C GLN A 36 -13.81 -9.57 -6.07
N ILE A 37 -14.90 -9.32 -5.34
CA ILE A 37 -14.88 -8.54 -4.08
C ILE A 37 -14.73 -9.40 -2.81
N LYS A 38 -14.51 -10.71 -2.92
CA LYS A 38 -14.47 -11.65 -1.76
C LYS A 38 -13.40 -11.27 -0.71
N ASP A 39 -12.33 -10.62 -1.15
CA ASP A 39 -11.24 -10.18 -0.28
C ASP A 39 -11.30 -8.69 0.09
N HIS A 40 -12.35 -8.00 -0.36
CA HIS A 40 -12.54 -6.58 -0.14
C HIS A 40 -12.90 -6.26 1.33
N PRO A 41 -12.36 -5.18 1.94
CA PRO A 41 -12.69 -4.79 3.32
C PRO A 41 -14.18 -4.52 3.56
N PHE A 42 -14.88 -4.00 2.54
CA PHE A 42 -16.30 -3.67 2.55
C PHE A 42 -17.16 -4.68 1.75
N GLU A 43 -16.73 -5.95 1.70
CA GLU A 43 -17.40 -7.02 0.95
C GLU A 43 -18.92 -7.07 1.24
N LYS A 44 -19.31 -6.96 2.51
CA LYS A 44 -20.72 -7.07 2.92
C LYS A 44 -21.57 -5.92 2.37
N GLU A 45 -21.08 -4.70 2.50
CA GLU A 45 -21.78 -3.52 2.00
C GLU A 45 -21.89 -3.55 0.47
N ILE A 46 -20.81 -3.89 -0.23
CA ILE A 46 -20.81 -3.95 -1.70
C ILE A 46 -21.72 -5.08 -2.21
N LYS A 47 -21.79 -6.23 -1.52
CA LYS A 47 -22.74 -7.30 -1.87
C LYS A 47 -24.18 -6.82 -1.85
N VAL A 48 -24.57 -5.97 -0.89
CA VAL A 48 -25.91 -5.38 -0.86
C VAL A 48 -26.13 -4.47 -2.07
N LEU A 49 -25.14 -3.66 -2.45
CA LEU A 49 -25.22 -2.79 -3.63
C LEU A 49 -25.35 -3.58 -4.94
N ILE A 50 -24.56 -4.65 -5.12
CA ILE A 50 -24.65 -5.54 -6.28
C ILE A 50 -26.02 -6.25 -6.34
N ASN A 51 -26.55 -6.64 -5.18
CA ASN A 51 -27.87 -7.27 -5.09
C ASN A 51 -29.00 -6.32 -5.50
N ALA A 52 -28.86 -5.03 -5.21
CA ALA A 52 -29.84 -3.99 -5.50
C ALA A 52 -29.90 -3.58 -6.99
N VAL A 53 -28.94 -4.01 -7.82
CA VAL A 53 -29.02 -3.81 -9.28
C VAL A 53 -30.14 -4.69 -9.83
N ASP A 54 -31.32 -4.17 -10.06
CA ASP A 54 -32.50 -4.94 -10.47
C ASP A 54 -32.74 -4.95 -11.98
N LYS A 55 -32.19 -3.95 -12.68
CA LYS A 55 -32.34 -3.76 -14.13
C LYS A 55 -31.01 -3.94 -14.86
N ASP A 56 -31.14 -4.34 -16.12
CA ASP A 56 -30.06 -4.22 -17.09
C ASP A 56 -29.90 -2.74 -17.47
N GLU A 57 -28.65 -2.27 -17.45
CA GLU A 57 -28.29 -0.88 -17.73
C GLU A 57 -27.20 -0.79 -18.80
N HIS A 58 -27.06 -1.80 -19.67
CA HIS A 58 -26.04 -1.80 -20.72
C HIS A 58 -26.15 -0.59 -21.66
N GLU A 59 -27.36 -0.08 -21.90
CA GLU A 59 -27.57 1.17 -22.66
C GLU A 59 -26.98 2.42 -21.98
N ASN A 60 -26.69 2.36 -20.68
CA ASN A 60 -26.17 3.48 -19.88
C ASN A 60 -24.69 3.34 -19.51
N ILE A 61 -23.93 2.45 -20.16
CA ILE A 61 -22.52 2.19 -19.83
C ILE A 61 -21.68 3.46 -19.86
N GLU A 62 -21.78 4.29 -20.91
CA GLU A 62 -21.05 5.57 -21.00
C GLU A 62 -21.38 6.50 -19.81
N GLN A 63 -22.66 6.65 -19.48
CA GLN A 63 -23.09 7.52 -18.39
C GLN A 63 -22.59 7.00 -17.02
N LEU A 64 -22.59 5.67 -16.84
CA LEU A 64 -22.11 5.02 -15.63
C LEU A 64 -20.57 5.14 -15.51
N LEU A 65 -19.85 5.03 -16.62
CA LEU A 65 -18.42 5.25 -16.69
C LEU A 65 -18.07 6.68 -16.30
N ASP A 66 -18.68 7.68 -16.94
CA ASP A 66 -18.41 9.10 -16.68
C ASP A 66 -18.73 9.48 -15.23
N LYS A 67 -19.85 8.99 -14.69
CA LYS A 67 -20.18 9.18 -13.26
C LYS A 67 -19.17 8.52 -12.33
N THR A 68 -18.67 7.33 -12.68
CA THR A 68 -17.65 6.65 -11.87
C THR A 68 -16.35 7.44 -11.87
N ILE A 69 -15.90 7.91 -13.03
CA ILE A 69 -14.69 8.73 -13.18
C ILE A 69 -14.83 10.04 -12.41
N LEU A 70 -15.98 10.71 -12.51
CA LEU A 70 -16.26 11.96 -11.78
C LEU A 70 -16.13 11.76 -10.26
N VAL A 71 -16.74 10.71 -9.71
CA VAL A 71 -16.62 10.41 -8.28
C VAL A 71 -15.18 10.07 -7.88
N CYS A 72 -14.44 9.34 -8.73
CA CYS A 72 -13.03 9.09 -8.50
C CYS A 72 -12.19 10.38 -8.50
N GLU A 73 -12.53 11.35 -9.35
CA GLU A 73 -11.88 12.65 -9.43
C GLU A 73 -12.18 13.51 -8.19
N GLU A 74 -13.43 13.56 -7.74
CA GLU A 74 -13.86 14.28 -6.53
C GLU A 74 -13.19 13.72 -5.26
N LEU A 75 -13.10 12.40 -5.14
CA LEU A 75 -12.37 11.71 -4.07
C LEU A 75 -10.84 11.92 -4.16
N GLY A 76 -10.36 12.29 -5.35
CA GLY A 76 -8.96 12.50 -5.68
C GLY A 76 -8.14 11.21 -5.75
N SER A 77 -6.82 11.37 -5.92
CA SER A 77 -5.88 10.25 -6.11
C SER A 77 -5.95 9.21 -4.98
N ASN A 78 -6.04 7.94 -5.35
CA ASN A 78 -6.18 6.82 -4.42
C ASN A 78 -5.64 5.52 -5.03
N ARG A 79 -4.73 4.86 -4.32
CA ARG A 79 -4.14 3.60 -4.78
C ARG A 79 -5.16 2.45 -4.87
N ASN A 80 -6.25 2.52 -4.10
CA ASN A 80 -7.30 1.51 -4.10
C ASN A 80 -8.08 1.42 -5.42
N TYR A 81 -7.98 2.42 -6.32
CA TYR A 81 -8.64 2.37 -7.63
C TYR A 81 -8.15 1.21 -8.51
N ILE A 82 -6.96 0.66 -8.26
CA ILE A 82 -6.50 -0.61 -8.85
C ILE A 82 -7.51 -1.74 -8.66
N THR A 83 -8.22 -1.78 -7.53
CA THR A 83 -9.23 -2.83 -7.32
C THR A 83 -10.39 -2.72 -8.31
N LEU A 84 -10.76 -1.49 -8.68
CA LEU A 84 -11.79 -1.25 -9.69
C LEU A 84 -11.29 -1.66 -11.07
N GLU A 85 -10.05 -1.29 -11.42
CA GLU A 85 -9.39 -1.68 -12.67
C GLU A 85 -9.34 -3.20 -12.80
N THR A 86 -8.86 -3.92 -11.78
CA THR A 86 -8.79 -5.39 -11.80
C THR A 86 -10.17 -6.04 -11.95
N ILE A 87 -11.21 -5.50 -11.31
CA ILE A 87 -12.58 -6.01 -11.48
C ILE A 87 -13.02 -5.88 -12.94
N LEU A 88 -12.78 -4.71 -13.56
CA LEU A 88 -13.14 -4.46 -14.96
C LEU A 88 -12.36 -5.34 -15.94
N GLU A 89 -11.05 -5.54 -15.73
CA GLU A 89 -10.21 -6.44 -16.53
C GLU A 89 -10.71 -7.89 -16.46
N GLN A 90 -11.15 -8.35 -15.29
CA GLN A 90 -11.69 -9.70 -15.13
C GLN A 90 -13.04 -9.87 -15.85
N ILE A 91 -13.84 -8.81 -15.91
CA ILE A 91 -15.10 -8.80 -16.67
C ILE A 91 -14.80 -8.81 -18.17
N GLU A 92 -13.87 -7.97 -18.62
CA GLU A 92 -13.39 -7.94 -20.00
C GLU A 92 -12.91 -9.32 -20.45
N ALA A 93 -12.10 -10.01 -19.64
CA ALA A 93 -11.59 -11.35 -19.94
C ALA A 93 -12.67 -12.45 -19.95
N THR A 94 -13.86 -12.19 -19.38
CA THR A 94 -14.95 -13.15 -19.31
C THR A 94 -15.93 -12.91 -20.46
N ILE A 95 -15.94 -13.79 -21.46
CA ILE A 95 -16.83 -13.73 -22.62
C ILE A 95 -17.70 -15.01 -22.65
N SER A 96 -18.99 -14.87 -22.96
CA SER A 96 -19.87 -16.02 -23.19
C SER A 96 -19.60 -16.66 -24.57
N ASN A 97 -19.71 -17.99 -24.67
CA ASN A 97 -19.49 -18.71 -25.93
C ASN A 97 -20.45 -18.19 -27.02
N GLY A 98 -19.89 -17.68 -28.13
CA GLY A 98 -20.65 -17.19 -29.30
C GLY A 98 -20.93 -15.69 -29.34
N HIS A 99 -20.32 -14.88 -28.46
CA HIS A 99 -20.54 -13.42 -28.43
C HIS A 99 -19.83 -12.63 -29.53
N ASN A 100 -20.40 -11.47 -29.88
CA ASN A 100 -19.95 -10.60 -30.97
C ASN A 100 -18.58 -9.97 -30.67
N GLN A 101 -17.64 -10.05 -31.62
CA GLN A 101 -16.30 -9.44 -31.50
C GLN A 101 -16.35 -7.91 -31.34
N GLU A 102 -17.41 -7.25 -31.82
CA GLU A 102 -17.55 -5.79 -31.71
C GLU A 102 -17.85 -5.33 -30.28
N GLU A 103 -18.70 -6.06 -29.56
CA GLU A 103 -19.04 -5.75 -28.15
C GLU A 103 -17.82 -5.96 -27.24
N TYR A 104 -17.02 -6.99 -27.51
CA TYR A 104 -15.75 -7.18 -26.80
C TYR A 104 -14.80 -5.99 -27.00
N LYS A 105 -14.65 -5.52 -28.25
CA LYS A 105 -13.83 -4.32 -28.55
C LYS A 105 -14.36 -3.09 -27.83
N TYR A 106 -15.68 -2.93 -27.73
CA TYR A 106 -16.29 -1.83 -27.00
C TYR A 106 -16.01 -1.93 -25.49
N THR A 107 -16.19 -3.10 -24.87
CA THR A 107 -15.84 -3.34 -23.47
C THR A 107 -14.36 -3.02 -23.19
N ASN A 108 -13.43 -3.51 -24.02
CA ASN A 108 -12.01 -3.19 -23.91
C ASN A 108 -11.75 -1.67 -23.97
N SER A 109 -12.39 -0.96 -24.90
CA SER A 109 -12.29 0.50 -24.99
C SER A 109 -12.76 1.22 -23.72
N ILE A 110 -13.82 0.72 -23.07
CA ILE A 110 -14.33 1.27 -21.81
C ILE A 110 -13.33 1.06 -20.68
N VAL A 111 -12.78 -0.15 -20.55
CA VAL A 111 -11.78 -0.48 -19.52
C VAL A 111 -10.51 0.36 -19.70
N GLU A 112 -10.00 0.47 -20.93
CA GLU A 112 -8.81 1.28 -21.22
C GLU A 112 -9.04 2.77 -20.99
N ARG A 113 -10.22 3.31 -21.34
CA ARG A 113 -10.59 4.69 -20.99
C ARG A 113 -10.61 4.89 -19.48
N PHE A 114 -11.20 3.97 -18.73
CA PHE A 114 -11.22 4.05 -17.26
C PHE A 114 -9.80 4.08 -16.68
N LYS A 115 -8.92 3.14 -17.08
CA LYS A 115 -7.52 3.09 -16.62
C LYS A 115 -6.75 4.37 -16.93
N LYS A 116 -6.95 4.92 -18.14
CA LYS A 116 -6.31 6.17 -18.55
C LYS A 116 -6.73 7.33 -17.65
N GLU A 117 -8.02 7.47 -17.36
CA GLU A 117 -8.52 8.54 -16.50
C GLU A 117 -8.08 8.37 -15.04
N ILE A 118 -8.09 7.15 -14.51
CA ILE A 118 -7.56 6.87 -13.16
C ILE A 118 -6.06 7.21 -13.08
N THR A 119 -5.30 6.90 -14.13
CA THR A 119 -3.88 7.28 -14.21
C THR A 119 -3.73 8.81 -14.14
N LEU A 120 -4.55 9.57 -14.87
CA LEU A 120 -4.54 11.03 -14.83
C LEU A 120 -4.93 11.59 -13.44
N ILE A 121 -5.94 11.02 -12.79
CA ILE A 121 -6.36 11.38 -11.43
C ILE A 121 -5.22 11.11 -10.44
N ASN A 122 -4.52 9.99 -10.58
CA ASN A 122 -3.43 9.60 -9.70
C ASN A 122 -2.16 10.46 -9.89
N LYS A 123 -1.96 11.06 -11.06
CA LYS A 123 -0.89 12.05 -11.31
C LYS A 123 -1.11 13.39 -10.59
N LYS A 124 -2.33 13.68 -10.12
CA LYS A 124 -2.69 14.94 -9.45
C LYS A 124 -2.28 14.99 -7.96
N ILE A 125 -1.48 14.05 -7.45
CA ILE A 125 -1.02 14.08 -6.06
C ILE A 125 -0.19 15.37 -5.80
N PRO A 126 -0.60 16.23 -4.84
CA PRO A 126 0.10 17.47 -4.55
C PRO A 126 1.40 17.23 -3.77
N LEU A 127 2.30 18.21 -3.79
CA LEU A 127 3.45 18.22 -2.87
C LEU A 127 2.99 18.23 -1.41
N PRO A 128 3.84 17.75 -0.48
CA PRO A 128 3.63 18.01 0.93
C PRO A 128 3.48 19.52 1.19
N PRO A 129 2.54 19.95 2.06
CA PRO A 129 2.44 21.35 2.45
C PRO A 129 3.76 21.87 3.03
N LEU A 130 4.12 23.13 2.76
CA LEU A 130 5.34 23.75 3.31
C LEU A 130 5.40 23.68 4.84
N PHE A 131 4.24 23.74 5.51
CA PHE A 131 4.14 23.53 6.95
C PHE A 131 4.64 22.15 7.39
N ASN A 132 4.31 21.07 6.66
CA ASN A 132 4.81 19.73 6.98
C ASN A 132 6.34 19.66 6.79
N MET A 133 6.86 20.31 5.74
CA MET A 133 8.31 20.39 5.50
C MET A 133 9.03 21.09 6.65
N PHE A 134 8.51 22.22 7.15
CA PHE A 134 9.05 22.88 8.33
C PHE A 134 8.97 21.97 9.57
N MET A 135 7.87 21.24 9.73
CA MET A 135 7.68 20.27 10.81
C MET A 135 8.63 19.07 10.73
N GLU A 136 9.43 18.90 9.68
CA GLU A 136 10.53 17.89 9.67
C GLU A 136 11.64 18.22 10.67
N THR A 137 11.76 19.48 11.12
CA THR A 137 12.72 19.89 12.17
C THR A 137 12.50 19.17 13.50
N ARG A 138 11.28 18.69 13.77
CA ARG A 138 10.98 17.87 14.96
C ARG A 138 11.70 16.52 14.97
N SER A 139 12.25 16.07 13.84
CA SER A 139 13.08 14.87 13.77
C SER A 139 14.22 14.90 14.78
N LEU A 140 14.81 16.08 15.07
CA LEU A 140 15.83 16.24 16.11
C LEU A 140 15.32 15.85 17.50
N LEU A 141 14.08 16.21 17.82
CA LEU A 141 13.42 15.81 19.07
C LEU A 141 13.06 14.32 19.06
N GLU A 142 12.63 13.77 17.93
CA GLU A 142 12.34 12.34 17.80
C GLU A 142 13.62 11.49 18.01
N TRP A 143 14.73 11.89 17.40
CA TRP A 143 16.03 11.20 17.52
C TRP A 143 16.72 11.39 18.88
N SER A 144 16.44 12.47 19.60
CA SER A 144 16.97 12.66 20.97
C SER A 144 16.10 11.97 22.02
N SER A 145 14.77 12.11 21.91
CA SER A 145 13.83 11.57 22.90
C SER A 145 13.77 10.04 22.90
N ILE A 146 14.08 9.37 21.78
CA ILE A 146 14.12 7.90 21.73
C ILE A 146 15.09 7.31 22.75
N TYR A 147 16.21 7.97 23.08
CA TYR A 147 17.14 7.48 24.10
C TYR A 147 16.50 7.40 25.48
N CYS A 148 15.60 8.33 25.81
CA CYS A 148 14.83 8.32 27.05
C CYS A 148 13.72 7.28 27.04
N PHE A 149 13.02 7.11 25.90
CA PHE A 149 11.87 6.20 25.81
C PHE A 149 12.25 4.74 25.56
N TYR A 150 13.39 4.47 24.92
CA TYR A 150 13.81 3.14 24.48
C TYR A 150 13.79 2.08 25.60
N PRO A 151 14.27 2.35 26.84
CA PRO A 151 14.23 1.38 27.93
C PRO A 151 12.82 0.95 28.35
N PHE A 152 11.80 1.78 28.08
CA PHE A 152 10.42 1.55 28.48
C PHE A 152 9.56 0.94 27.35
N ILE A 153 10.15 0.69 26.17
CA ILE A 153 9.41 0.09 25.05
C ILE A 153 9.07 -1.38 25.39
N PRO A 154 7.78 -1.76 25.35
CA PRO A 154 7.33 -3.07 25.82
C PRO A 154 7.74 -4.20 24.87
N LYS A 155 8.39 -5.23 25.41
CA LYS A 155 8.83 -6.41 24.65
C LYS A 155 7.81 -7.56 24.75
N ARG A 156 6.76 -7.52 23.93
CA ARG A 156 5.62 -8.47 23.99
C ARG A 156 5.61 -9.52 22.88
N ILE A 157 6.50 -9.38 21.91
CA ILE A 157 6.58 -10.22 20.71
C ILE A 157 7.83 -11.09 20.79
N LYS A 158 7.73 -12.32 20.29
CA LYS A 158 8.86 -13.22 20.09
C LYS A 158 9.15 -13.35 18.59
N GLY A 159 10.35 -12.98 18.19
CA GLY A 159 10.84 -13.04 16.80
C GLY A 159 11.28 -14.44 16.37
N ASN A 160 11.56 -15.34 17.32
CA ASN A 160 11.93 -16.75 17.08
C ASN A 160 13.07 -16.93 16.05
N GLY A 161 14.06 -16.04 16.05
CA GLY A 161 15.20 -16.09 15.14
C GLY A 161 14.91 -15.65 13.71
N LYS A 162 13.66 -15.29 13.37
CA LYS A 162 13.24 -15.00 11.99
C LYS A 162 14.11 -13.90 11.35
N PRO A 163 14.60 -14.11 10.11
CA PRO A 163 15.51 -13.17 9.45
C PRO A 163 14.75 -11.94 8.95
N VAL A 164 15.31 -10.75 9.23
CA VAL A 164 14.77 -9.46 8.81
C VAL A 164 15.88 -8.61 8.17
N LEU A 165 15.78 -8.28 6.89
CA LEU A 165 16.70 -7.37 6.20
C LEU A 165 16.17 -5.93 6.26
N LEU A 166 17.00 -4.99 6.71
CA LEU A 166 16.61 -3.57 6.76
C LEU A 166 17.37 -2.74 5.73
N ILE A 167 16.62 -1.94 4.95
CA ILE A 167 17.14 -1.10 3.88
C ILE A 167 16.93 0.39 4.25
N PRO A 168 18.00 1.20 4.29
CA PRO A 168 17.95 2.57 4.81
C PRO A 168 17.30 3.57 3.83
N PRO A 169 16.96 4.79 4.30
CA PRO A 169 16.39 5.84 3.47
C PRO A 169 17.42 6.47 2.51
N TYR A 170 16.95 7.25 1.55
CA TYR A 170 17.82 8.05 0.68
C TYR A 170 18.73 8.97 1.53
N LEU A 171 20.02 9.02 1.21
CA LEU A 171 21.08 9.67 2.00
C LEU A 171 21.29 9.11 3.42
N GLY A 172 20.59 8.04 3.78
CA GLY A 172 20.81 7.29 5.01
C GLY A 172 21.73 6.10 4.80
N ASP A 173 22.15 5.50 5.91
CA ASP A 173 22.95 4.29 5.98
C ASP A 173 22.42 3.35 7.07
N ASP A 174 23.20 2.35 7.47
CA ASP A 174 22.78 1.41 8.51
C ASP A 174 22.51 2.05 9.88
N PHE A 175 23.02 3.25 10.17
CA PHE A 175 22.68 3.97 11.41
C PHE A 175 21.23 4.45 11.42
N SER A 176 20.68 4.81 10.26
CA SER A 176 19.29 5.25 10.11
C SER A 176 18.30 4.19 10.61
N THR A 177 18.59 2.90 10.42
CA THR A 177 17.72 1.80 10.87
C THR A 177 18.10 1.24 12.24
N SER A 178 19.08 1.83 12.93
CA SER A 178 19.70 1.23 14.12
C SER A 178 18.71 0.96 15.27
N PHE A 179 17.79 1.88 15.58
CA PHE A 179 16.80 1.68 16.63
C PHE A 179 15.78 0.60 16.28
N VAL A 180 15.32 0.57 15.02
CA VAL A 180 14.44 -0.50 14.52
C VAL A 180 15.15 -1.85 14.66
N ARG A 181 16.42 -1.95 14.24
CA ARG A 181 17.21 -3.19 14.35
C ARG A 181 17.40 -3.62 15.80
N LYS A 182 17.88 -2.74 16.67
CA LYS A 182 18.10 -3.03 18.09
C LYS A 182 16.81 -3.49 18.77
N TYR A 183 15.69 -2.85 18.44
CA TYR A 183 14.41 -3.22 19.01
C TYR A 183 13.97 -4.62 18.56
N LEU A 184 14.04 -4.91 17.26
CA LEU A 184 13.73 -6.23 16.72
C LEU A 184 14.67 -7.33 17.26
N GLN A 185 15.97 -7.06 17.37
CA GLN A 185 16.93 -7.97 18.01
C GLN A 185 16.54 -8.25 19.46
N SER A 186 16.11 -7.23 20.21
CA SER A 186 15.68 -7.39 21.61
C SER A 186 14.41 -8.23 21.77
N LEU A 187 13.65 -8.44 20.69
CA LEU A 187 12.48 -9.32 20.61
C LEU A 187 12.84 -10.72 20.07
N GLY A 188 14.11 -10.96 19.71
CA GLY A 188 14.59 -12.23 19.20
C GLY A 188 14.45 -12.41 17.68
N PHE A 189 14.35 -11.34 16.89
CA PHE A 189 14.54 -11.42 15.43
C PHE A 189 16.03 -11.38 15.06
N THR A 190 16.41 -12.03 13.96
CA THR A 190 17.76 -11.92 13.41
C THR A 190 17.80 -10.82 12.36
N THR A 191 18.31 -9.65 12.71
CA THR A 191 18.29 -8.49 11.81
C THR A 191 19.57 -8.35 11.00
N TYR A 192 19.43 -8.08 9.71
CA TYR A 192 20.50 -7.83 8.77
C TYR A 192 20.52 -6.36 8.34
N LYS A 193 21.74 -5.87 8.15
CA LYS A 193 22.04 -4.54 7.62
C LYS A 193 22.03 -4.55 6.09
N TRP A 194 22.00 -3.36 5.50
CA TRP A 194 22.18 -3.16 4.09
C TRP A 194 23.65 -3.26 3.66
N GLU A 195 24.59 -2.67 4.41
CA GLU A 195 26.05 -2.79 4.19
C GLU A 195 26.61 -2.33 2.82
N LEU A 196 25.86 -1.55 2.03
CA LEU A 196 26.36 -0.95 0.77
C LEU A 196 26.63 0.56 0.89
N GLY A 197 26.86 1.05 2.12
CA GLY A 197 27.13 2.46 2.42
C GLY A 197 25.86 3.33 2.36
N PHE A 198 26.02 4.60 1.97
CA PHE A 198 24.89 5.51 1.81
C PHE A 198 23.96 5.07 0.68
N ASN A 199 22.66 5.05 0.96
CA ASN A 199 21.67 4.73 -0.05
C ASN A 199 21.40 5.94 -0.95
N MET A 200 21.93 5.87 -2.17
CA MET A 200 21.70 6.86 -3.23
C MET A 200 20.51 6.51 -4.13
N VAL A 201 19.74 5.47 -3.78
CA VAL A 201 18.59 4.93 -4.53
C VAL A 201 18.96 4.61 -5.98
N LYS A 202 20.11 3.95 -6.19
CA LYS A 202 20.59 3.59 -7.52
C LYS A 202 20.27 2.13 -7.88
N ALA A 203 19.87 1.90 -9.13
CA ALA A 203 19.54 0.56 -9.63
C ALA A 203 20.73 -0.44 -9.52
N HIS A 204 21.98 0.04 -9.52
CA HIS A 204 23.16 -0.83 -9.39
C HIS A 204 23.27 -1.54 -8.03
N TYR A 205 22.49 -1.12 -7.03
CA TYR A 205 22.46 -1.82 -5.73
C TYR A 205 21.60 -3.08 -5.76
N ILE A 206 20.71 -3.24 -6.76
CA ILE A 206 19.77 -4.37 -6.82
C ILE A 206 20.49 -5.71 -6.86
N PRO A 207 21.49 -5.96 -7.73
CA PRO A 207 22.14 -7.28 -7.77
C PRO A 207 22.79 -7.66 -6.44
N ARG A 208 23.43 -6.70 -5.76
CA ARG A 208 24.02 -6.91 -4.43
C ARG A 208 22.98 -7.14 -3.34
N LEU A 209 21.82 -6.51 -3.45
CA LEU A 209 20.69 -6.77 -2.56
C LEU A 209 20.09 -8.16 -2.79
N GLU A 210 20.01 -8.60 -4.05
CA GLU A 210 19.54 -9.95 -4.42
C GLU A 210 20.52 -11.02 -3.91
N GLU A 211 21.83 -10.82 -4.07
CA GLU A 211 22.88 -11.66 -3.47
C GLU A 211 22.73 -11.73 -1.95
N LYS A 212 22.61 -10.58 -1.29
CA LYS A 212 22.43 -10.52 0.18
C LYS A 212 21.13 -11.22 0.62
N LEU A 213 20.04 -11.05 -0.10
CA LEU A 213 18.78 -11.76 0.20
C LEU A 213 19.00 -13.27 0.10
N HIS A 214 19.66 -13.72 -0.98
CA HIS A 214 19.95 -15.12 -1.21
C HIS A 214 20.84 -15.71 -0.10
N ASP A 215 21.89 -15.01 0.29
CA ASP A 215 22.79 -15.44 1.37
C ASP A 215 22.05 -15.60 2.70
N ILE A 216 21.18 -14.64 3.05
CA ILE A 216 20.37 -14.72 4.27
C ILE A 216 19.39 -15.89 4.18
N TYR A 217 18.74 -16.06 3.03
CA TYR A 217 17.82 -17.16 2.78
C TYR A 217 18.53 -18.52 2.93
N GLN A 218 19.73 -18.68 2.35
CA GLN A 218 20.53 -19.90 2.48
C GLN A 218 21.04 -20.14 3.90
N GLN A 219 21.41 -19.08 4.62
CA GLN A 219 21.88 -19.20 6.01
C GLN A 219 20.77 -19.69 6.94
N HIS A 220 19.53 -19.20 6.76
CA HIS A 220 18.41 -19.53 7.65
C HIS A 220 17.55 -20.70 7.15
N GLN A 221 17.61 -21.02 5.85
CA GLN A 221 16.68 -21.94 5.17
C GLN A 221 15.21 -21.51 5.36
N GLU A 222 14.97 -20.21 5.47
CA GLU A 222 13.66 -19.60 5.69
C GLU A 222 13.53 -18.29 4.90
N LYS A 223 12.31 -17.97 4.48
CA LYS A 223 12.01 -16.71 3.79
C LYS A 223 12.33 -15.49 4.67
N VAL A 224 12.82 -14.42 4.04
CA VAL A 224 13.32 -13.21 4.70
C VAL A 224 12.25 -12.12 4.70
N SER A 225 12.03 -11.50 5.85
CA SER A 225 11.19 -10.28 5.91
C SER A 225 12.02 -9.06 5.57
N ILE A 226 11.52 -8.14 4.74
CA ILE A 226 12.26 -6.92 4.38
C ILE A 226 11.58 -5.69 4.98
N VAL A 227 12.35 -4.84 5.66
CA VAL A 227 11.88 -3.54 6.15
C VAL A 227 12.62 -2.42 5.41
N GLY A 228 11.93 -1.68 4.56
CA GLY A 228 12.51 -0.55 3.83
C GLY A 228 12.00 0.79 4.35
N TRP A 229 12.90 1.74 4.60
CA TRP A 229 12.52 3.12 4.94
C TRP A 229 12.74 4.05 3.76
N SER A 230 11.75 4.89 3.41
CA SER A 230 11.83 5.87 2.34
C SER A 230 12.29 5.20 1.03
N GLY A 231 13.37 5.67 0.39
CA GLY A 231 14.01 5.01 -0.76
C GLY A 231 14.35 3.53 -0.57
N GLY A 232 14.59 3.07 0.66
CA GLY A 232 14.79 1.64 0.95
C GLY A 232 13.54 0.77 0.70
N GLY A 233 12.33 1.34 0.82
CA GLY A 233 11.09 0.63 0.52
C GLY A 233 10.85 0.42 -0.97
N ILE A 234 11.45 1.24 -1.84
CA ILE A 234 11.45 1.03 -3.29
C ILE A 234 12.19 -0.27 -3.60
N PHE A 235 13.40 -0.44 -3.06
CA PHE A 235 14.14 -1.69 -3.19
C PHE A 235 13.39 -2.86 -2.58
N ALA A 236 12.83 -2.71 -1.38
CA ALA A 236 12.07 -3.78 -0.73
C ALA A 236 10.93 -4.29 -1.62
N LYS A 237 10.17 -3.38 -2.25
CA LYS A 237 9.06 -3.75 -3.15
C LYS A 237 9.54 -4.43 -4.42
N ILE A 238 10.61 -3.91 -5.05
CA ILE A 238 11.20 -4.51 -6.27
C ILE A 238 11.72 -5.92 -5.98
N ILE A 239 12.48 -6.08 -4.90
CA ILE A 239 13.02 -7.38 -4.50
C ILE A 239 11.89 -8.38 -4.19
N ALA A 240 10.80 -7.93 -3.55
CA ALA A 240 9.64 -8.77 -3.30
C ALA A 240 8.87 -9.16 -4.56
N ASN A 241 8.84 -8.30 -5.58
CA ASN A 241 8.27 -8.63 -6.90
C ASN A 241 9.14 -9.67 -7.63
N ARG A 242 10.47 -9.56 -7.55
CA ARG A 242 11.40 -10.46 -8.25
C ARG A 242 11.60 -11.81 -7.55
N HIS A 243 11.61 -11.82 -6.22
CA HIS A 243 11.97 -13.00 -5.41
C HIS A 243 10.87 -13.38 -4.39
N PRO A 244 9.61 -13.61 -4.81
CA PRO A 244 8.52 -13.95 -3.89
C PRO A 244 8.74 -15.28 -3.15
N ASP A 245 9.62 -16.14 -3.66
CA ASP A 245 9.98 -17.42 -3.04
C ASP A 245 11.01 -17.28 -1.92
N GLN A 246 11.77 -16.18 -1.89
CA GLN A 246 12.75 -15.88 -0.84
C GLN A 246 12.25 -14.82 0.13
N VAL A 247 11.26 -14.00 -0.25
CA VAL A 247 10.69 -12.94 0.60
C VAL A 247 9.44 -13.43 1.31
N GLU A 248 9.42 -13.31 2.63
CA GLU A 248 8.27 -13.68 3.47
C GLU A 248 7.20 -12.58 3.44
N GLN A 249 7.62 -11.32 3.53
CA GLN A 249 6.78 -10.14 3.59
C GLN A 249 7.62 -8.87 3.46
N ILE A 250 6.97 -7.76 3.15
CA ILE A 250 7.61 -6.43 3.20
C ILE A 250 6.88 -5.49 4.15
N LEU A 251 7.67 -4.68 4.86
CA LEU A 251 7.20 -3.53 5.62
C LEU A 251 7.91 -2.29 5.10
N THR A 252 7.14 -1.26 4.78
CA THR A 252 7.67 0.01 4.30
C THR A 252 7.39 1.11 5.30
N ILE A 253 8.35 2.01 5.50
CA ILE A 253 8.27 3.13 6.45
C ILE A 253 8.40 4.39 5.62
N GLY A 254 7.36 5.21 5.50
CA GLY A 254 7.38 6.46 4.72
C GLY A 254 7.89 6.31 3.28
N SER A 255 7.72 5.14 2.65
CA SER A 255 8.35 4.85 1.36
C SER A 255 7.41 5.11 0.19
N PRO A 256 7.82 5.89 -0.83
CA PRO A 256 7.03 6.05 -2.04
C PRO A 256 7.11 4.78 -2.89
N ILE A 257 6.06 3.97 -2.88
CA ILE A 257 6.04 2.61 -3.45
C ILE A 257 5.19 2.48 -4.72
N TRP A 258 4.68 3.58 -5.26
CA TRP A 258 3.99 3.65 -6.55
C TRP A 258 3.91 5.11 -7.02
N GLY A 259 3.69 5.34 -8.32
CA GLY A 259 3.51 6.68 -8.88
C GLY A 259 4.73 7.59 -8.75
N VAL A 260 5.94 7.01 -8.64
CA VAL A 260 7.17 7.74 -8.30
C VAL A 260 7.63 8.68 -9.42
N MET A 261 7.37 8.36 -10.70
CA MET A 261 7.73 9.22 -11.83
C MET A 261 7.07 10.60 -11.77
N ASP A 262 5.76 10.59 -11.51
CA ASP A 262 4.93 11.79 -11.47
C ASP A 262 4.90 12.43 -10.07
N MET A 263 5.57 11.80 -9.10
CA MET A 263 5.64 12.29 -7.73
C MET A 263 6.26 13.70 -7.69
N LYS A 264 5.68 14.55 -6.87
CA LYS A 264 6.20 15.88 -6.58
C LYS A 264 6.72 15.90 -5.15
N THR A 265 8.02 16.12 -4.97
CA THR A 265 8.67 16.15 -3.65
C THR A 265 9.68 17.31 -3.61
N PRO A 266 9.89 17.95 -2.44
CA PRO A 266 10.96 18.91 -2.23
C PRO A 266 12.37 18.28 -2.30
N VAL A 267 12.48 16.94 -2.27
CA VAL A 267 13.77 16.24 -2.34
C VAL A 267 14.19 16.10 -3.81
N TYR A 268 14.76 17.17 -4.37
CA TYR A 268 15.19 17.22 -5.76
C TYR A 268 16.14 16.07 -6.14
N GLY A 269 17.08 15.67 -5.26
CA GLY A 269 18.03 14.58 -5.56
C GLY A 269 17.39 13.20 -5.73
N LEU A 270 16.30 12.90 -5.01
CA LEU A 270 15.53 11.67 -5.19
C LEU A 270 14.82 11.70 -6.56
N LEU A 271 14.27 12.85 -6.94
CA LEU A 271 13.64 13.06 -8.25
C LEU A 271 14.62 13.09 -9.41
N GLU A 272 15.80 13.68 -9.25
CA GLU A 272 16.84 13.75 -10.28
C GLU A 272 17.36 12.36 -10.64
N PHE A 273 17.48 11.45 -9.66
CA PHE A 273 17.71 10.04 -9.96
C PHE A 273 16.64 9.49 -10.90
N PHE A 274 15.35 9.69 -10.60
CA PHE A 274 14.25 9.17 -11.41
C PHE A 274 14.07 9.91 -12.76
N ARG A 275 14.38 11.20 -12.82
CA ARG A 275 14.15 12.10 -13.97
C ARG A 275 15.39 12.34 -14.84
N GLY A 276 16.57 11.84 -14.46
CA GLY A 276 17.83 12.07 -15.16
C GLY A 276 17.81 11.61 -16.62
N LYS A 277 18.16 12.50 -17.56
CA LYS A 277 18.06 12.28 -19.01
C LYS A 277 18.91 11.10 -19.54
N SER A 278 20.06 10.79 -18.92
CA SER A 278 20.93 9.69 -19.34
C SER A 278 20.48 8.30 -18.88
N LEU A 279 19.45 8.22 -18.02
CA LEU A 279 18.97 6.99 -17.39
C LEU A 279 17.47 6.76 -17.60
N LYS A 280 16.80 7.59 -18.41
CA LYS A 280 15.35 7.61 -18.58
C LYS A 280 14.75 6.22 -18.84
N GLU A 281 15.33 5.44 -19.77
CA GLU A 281 14.83 4.09 -20.09
C GLU A 281 15.10 3.06 -18.97
N ARG A 282 16.25 3.14 -18.29
CA ARG A 282 16.56 2.26 -17.15
C ARG A 282 15.67 2.58 -15.94
N ASN A 283 15.38 3.86 -15.73
CA ASN A 283 14.47 4.33 -14.70
C ASN A 283 13.03 3.94 -15.00
N GLU A 284 12.61 4.01 -16.27
CA GLU A 284 11.29 3.55 -16.71
C GLU A 284 11.10 2.05 -16.44
N ARG A 285 12.09 1.21 -16.76
CA ARG A 285 12.05 -0.23 -16.41
C ARG A 285 12.01 -0.45 -14.90
N PHE A 286 12.88 0.23 -14.16
CA PHE A 286 12.95 0.15 -12.70
C PHE A 286 11.62 0.55 -12.03
N LEU A 287 10.93 1.55 -12.57
CA LEU A 287 9.68 2.06 -12.02
C LEU A 287 8.47 1.27 -12.48
N ALA A 288 8.53 0.68 -13.69
CA ALA A 288 7.55 -0.31 -14.13
C ALA A 288 7.51 -1.51 -13.18
N GLU A 289 8.65 -1.90 -12.58
CA GLU A 289 8.69 -2.96 -11.57
C GLU A 289 8.14 -2.53 -10.20
N LEU A 290 7.98 -1.23 -9.97
CA LEU A 290 7.42 -0.69 -8.73
C LEU A 290 5.89 -0.64 -8.77
N GLU A 291 5.26 -0.56 -9.96
CA GLU A 291 3.81 -0.50 -10.06
C GLU A 291 3.08 -1.79 -9.64
N PRO A 292 3.53 -3.01 -10.02
CA PRO A 292 2.91 -4.24 -9.56
C PRO A 292 2.92 -4.39 -8.04
N ILE A 293 1.83 -4.92 -7.49
CA ILE A 293 1.71 -5.22 -6.07
C ILE A 293 2.33 -6.60 -5.82
N PRO A 294 3.32 -6.75 -4.92
CA PRO A 294 3.93 -8.03 -4.63
C PRO A 294 2.94 -9.07 -4.12
N ASN A 295 3.15 -10.33 -4.51
CA ASN A 295 2.32 -11.46 -4.06
C ASN A 295 2.56 -11.84 -2.58
N VAL A 296 3.56 -11.25 -1.92
CA VAL A 296 3.82 -11.41 -0.48
C VAL A 296 2.98 -10.42 0.35
N PRO A 297 2.77 -10.62 1.67
CA PRO A 297 2.16 -9.62 2.54
C PRO A 297 2.89 -8.27 2.51
N VAL A 298 2.14 -7.17 2.47
CA VAL A 298 2.66 -5.80 2.39
C VAL A 298 2.10 -4.99 3.55
N THR A 299 2.98 -4.33 4.30
CA THR A 299 2.56 -3.37 5.34
C THR A 299 3.21 -2.02 5.10
N CYS A 300 2.42 -0.99 4.89
CA CYS A 300 2.90 0.37 4.68
C CYS A 300 2.65 1.22 5.92
N ILE A 301 3.72 1.64 6.57
CA ILE A 301 3.71 2.57 7.70
C ILE A 301 3.95 3.97 7.11
N TYR A 302 3.02 4.89 7.32
CA TYR A 302 3.09 6.22 6.72
C TYR A 302 2.64 7.30 7.71
N THR A 303 2.96 8.57 7.45
CA THR A 303 2.47 9.72 8.23
C THR A 303 1.85 10.72 7.28
N LYS A 304 0.66 11.26 7.60
CA LYS A 304 0.09 12.36 6.81
C LYS A 304 0.81 13.68 7.00
N THR A 305 1.62 13.77 8.06
CA THR A 305 2.46 14.92 8.38
C THR A 305 3.88 14.80 7.80
N ASP A 306 4.04 13.95 6.79
CA ASP A 306 5.30 13.77 6.06
C ASP A 306 5.58 15.06 5.29
N GLY A 307 6.75 15.65 5.52
CA GLY A 307 7.18 16.88 4.87
C GLY A 307 8.01 16.66 3.61
N LEU A 308 8.45 15.43 3.35
CA LEU A 308 9.37 15.11 2.25
C LEU A 308 8.70 14.29 1.15
N VAL A 309 7.85 13.33 1.49
CA VAL A 309 7.19 12.45 0.53
C VAL A 309 5.67 12.57 0.68
N PRO A 310 4.91 12.81 -0.41
CA PRO A 310 3.45 12.80 -0.32
C PRO A 310 2.97 11.42 0.14
N TRP A 311 2.33 11.37 1.31
CA TRP A 311 1.94 10.12 1.96
C TRP A 311 1.06 9.19 1.11
N LYS A 312 0.36 9.72 0.11
CA LYS A 312 -0.44 8.92 -0.84
C LYS A 312 0.41 7.96 -1.66
N HIS A 313 1.67 8.29 -1.96
CA HIS A 313 2.62 7.35 -2.58
C HIS A 313 3.13 6.30 -1.59
N CYS A 314 2.93 6.51 -0.28
CA CYS A 314 3.40 5.64 0.80
C CYS A 314 2.34 4.63 1.28
N VAL A 315 1.26 4.46 0.54
CA VAL A 315 0.19 3.49 0.85
C VAL A 315 -0.07 2.59 -0.36
N GLU A 316 -0.41 1.32 -0.11
CA GLU A 316 -0.73 0.36 -1.15
C GLU A 316 -2.24 0.09 -1.23
N ALA A 317 -2.72 -0.57 -2.30
CA ALA A 317 -4.13 -0.90 -2.51
C ALA A 317 -4.65 -1.94 -1.48
N ALA A 318 -5.00 -1.49 -0.27
CA ALA A 318 -5.54 -2.32 0.81
C ALA A 318 -6.89 -2.97 0.45
N THR A 319 -7.59 -2.46 -0.56
CA THR A 319 -8.83 -3.05 -1.08
C THR A 319 -8.60 -4.24 -2.02
N SER A 320 -7.38 -4.37 -2.57
CA SER A 320 -7.05 -5.43 -3.53
C SER A 320 -6.87 -6.79 -2.83
N ARG A 321 -6.24 -6.81 -1.64
CA ARG A 321 -5.94 -8.07 -0.94
C ARG A 321 -5.84 -7.89 0.58
N LYS A 322 -6.33 -8.90 1.33
CA LYS A 322 -6.44 -8.88 2.81
C LYS A 322 -5.12 -8.73 3.58
N ASN A 323 -4.00 -9.11 2.99
CA ASN A 323 -2.67 -9.03 3.61
C ASN A 323 -1.88 -7.77 3.19
N ILE A 324 -2.56 -6.79 2.58
CA ILE A 324 -2.06 -5.44 2.38
C ILE A 324 -2.63 -4.55 3.48
N LYS A 325 -1.76 -3.89 4.25
CA LYS A 325 -2.17 -3.07 5.40
C LYS A 325 -1.46 -1.72 5.37
N ASN A 326 -2.23 -0.64 5.42
CA ASN A 326 -1.71 0.72 5.56
C ASN A 326 -1.94 1.19 7.00
N ILE A 327 -0.88 1.60 7.68
CA ILE A 327 -0.90 2.03 9.08
C ILE A 327 -0.35 3.44 9.15
N GLU A 328 -1.23 4.38 9.48
CA GLU A 328 -0.82 5.75 9.78
C GLU A 328 -0.09 5.78 11.13
N VAL A 329 1.00 6.53 11.22
CA VAL A 329 1.69 6.91 12.46
C VAL A 329 1.88 8.41 12.48
N PHE A 330 2.15 8.96 13.66
CA PHE A 330 2.51 10.37 13.80
C PHE A 330 4.01 10.50 14.01
N GLY A 331 4.61 11.33 13.17
CA GLY A 331 6.03 11.64 13.21
C GLY A 331 6.46 12.34 11.93
N SER A 332 7.69 12.83 11.93
CA SER A 332 8.32 13.35 10.72
C SER A 332 8.83 12.20 9.84
N HIS A 333 9.01 12.46 8.54
CA HIS A 333 9.63 11.50 7.62
C HIS A 333 11.00 11.05 8.12
N SER A 334 11.85 12.02 8.48
CA SER A 334 13.22 11.82 8.92
C SER A 334 13.34 11.25 10.35
N GLY A 335 12.31 11.41 11.18
CA GLY A 335 12.28 10.86 12.54
C GLY A 335 11.70 9.45 12.67
N MET A 336 11.11 8.88 11.61
CA MET A 336 10.45 7.57 11.69
C MET A 336 11.38 6.43 12.14
N GLY A 337 12.68 6.48 11.82
CA GLY A 337 13.66 5.49 12.27
C GLY A 337 13.83 5.44 13.79
N ALA A 338 13.51 6.53 14.50
CA ALA A 338 13.57 6.67 15.95
C ALA A 338 12.18 6.72 16.61
N ASN A 339 11.10 6.53 15.86
CA ASN A 339 9.74 6.69 16.37
C ASN A 339 9.25 5.42 17.08
N VAL A 340 8.89 5.52 18.37
CA VAL A 340 8.43 4.38 19.18
C VAL A 340 7.23 3.65 18.57
N SER A 341 6.30 4.39 17.96
CA SER A 341 5.14 3.79 17.29
C SER A 341 5.58 2.98 16.07
N VAL A 342 6.55 3.47 15.30
CA VAL A 342 7.11 2.73 14.15
C VAL A 342 7.78 1.44 14.61
N LEU A 343 8.58 1.49 15.68
CA LEU A 343 9.23 0.32 16.27
C LEU A 343 8.20 -0.75 16.66
N LEU A 344 7.15 -0.35 17.40
CA LEU A 344 6.11 -1.24 17.89
C LEU A 344 5.23 -1.79 16.77
N VAL A 345 4.81 -0.95 15.83
CA VAL A 345 4.06 -1.36 14.63
C VAL A 345 4.88 -2.37 13.83
N THR A 346 6.15 -2.08 13.56
CA THR A 346 7.04 -2.96 12.77
C THR A 346 7.13 -4.35 13.38
N ALA A 347 7.43 -4.44 14.68
CA ALA A 347 7.53 -5.72 15.38
C ALA A 347 6.20 -6.50 15.41
N ASN A 348 5.10 -5.82 15.72
CA ASN A 348 3.77 -6.43 15.78
C ASN A 348 3.35 -6.94 14.40
N MET A 349 3.62 -6.18 13.34
CA MET A 349 3.27 -6.51 11.96
C MET A 349 4.09 -7.67 11.41
N LEU A 350 5.40 -7.67 11.64
CA LEU A 350 6.28 -8.80 11.30
C LEU A 350 5.74 -10.10 11.90
N SER A 351 5.48 -10.09 13.20
CA SER A 351 5.01 -11.27 13.93
C SER A 351 3.60 -11.71 13.50
N ALA A 352 2.69 -10.77 13.31
CA ALA A 352 1.31 -11.09 12.98
C ALA A 352 1.15 -11.66 11.58
N ASN A 353 1.90 -11.14 10.61
CA ASN A 353 1.89 -11.66 9.24
C ASN A 353 2.49 -13.08 9.21
N ILE A 354 3.60 -13.33 9.91
CA ILE A 354 4.21 -14.68 10.05
C ILE A 354 3.22 -15.67 10.70
N GLN A 355 2.50 -15.24 11.72
CA GLN A 355 1.55 -16.10 12.44
C GLN A 355 0.17 -16.21 11.75
N GLY A 356 -0.04 -15.53 10.61
CA GLY A 356 -1.34 -15.44 9.96
C GLY A 356 -2.43 -14.79 10.84
N LYS A 357 -2.05 -14.04 11.88
CA LYS A 357 -2.98 -13.44 12.85
C LYS A 357 -3.43 -12.06 12.41
N LYS A 358 -4.71 -11.75 12.63
CA LYS A 358 -5.19 -10.37 12.63
C LYS A 358 -4.75 -9.70 13.93
N ILE A 359 -3.97 -8.63 13.85
CA ILE A 359 -3.57 -7.87 15.03
C ILE A 359 -4.81 -7.30 15.69
N ARG A 360 -4.95 -7.54 16.99
CA ARG A 360 -6.13 -7.12 17.77
C ARG A 360 -5.99 -5.75 18.43
N ASP A 361 -4.79 -5.23 18.58
CA ASP A 361 -4.52 -3.86 19.02
C ASP A 361 -3.01 -3.64 18.89
N VAL A 362 -2.59 -2.54 18.27
CA VAL A 362 -1.16 -2.20 18.15
C VAL A 362 -0.67 -1.47 19.41
N GLY A 363 -1.52 -1.21 20.41
CA GLY A 363 -1.25 -0.23 21.46
C GLY A 363 -1.10 -0.77 22.88
N SER A 364 0.11 -0.64 23.43
CA SER A 364 0.38 -0.54 24.87
C SER A 364 -0.14 0.77 25.46
N ASN A 365 -0.29 0.85 26.79
CA ASN A 365 -0.75 2.07 27.48
C ASN A 365 0.22 3.27 27.33
N ILE A 366 1.49 3.03 27.00
CA ILE A 366 2.52 4.08 26.83
C ILE A 366 2.36 4.76 25.47
N GLU A 367 2.05 4.02 24.40
CA GLU A 367 1.73 4.61 23.09
C GLU A 367 0.44 5.43 23.10
N ARG A 368 -0.50 5.09 23.99
CA ARG A 368 -1.72 5.85 24.24
C ARG A 368 -1.45 7.19 24.93
N PHE A 369 -0.37 7.27 25.72
CA PHE A 369 0.05 8.50 26.37
C PHE A 369 0.79 9.44 25.42
N LEU A 370 1.67 8.91 24.57
CA LEU A 370 2.43 9.73 23.61
C LEU A 370 1.57 10.25 22.46
N TYR A 371 0.55 9.49 22.02
CA TYR A 371 -0.34 9.86 20.91
C TYR A 371 -1.83 9.53 21.20
N PRO A 372 -2.49 10.23 22.15
CA PRO A 372 -3.83 9.86 22.63
C PRO A 372 -4.93 9.95 21.55
N ASN A 373 -4.83 10.91 20.63
CA ASN A 373 -5.81 11.09 19.55
C ASN A 373 -5.68 10.03 18.43
N PHE A 374 -4.50 9.43 18.27
CA PHE A 374 -4.22 8.35 17.31
C PHE A 374 -5.01 7.09 17.64
N TRP A 375 -4.92 6.60 18.89
CA TRP A 375 -5.58 5.36 19.30
C TRP A 375 -7.10 5.46 19.34
N ASN A 376 -7.65 6.66 19.56
CA ASN A 376 -9.09 6.89 19.46
C ASN A 376 -9.62 6.78 18.02
N LYS A 377 -8.82 7.18 17.01
CA LYS A 377 -9.15 6.98 15.58
C LYS A 377 -8.80 5.57 15.09
N ALA A 378 -7.67 5.00 15.49
CA ALA A 378 -7.28 3.62 15.19
C ALA A 378 -8.29 2.61 15.75
N ARG A 379 -8.85 2.85 16.96
CA ARG A 379 -9.97 2.05 17.51
C ARG A 379 -11.17 1.96 16.56
N LYS A 380 -11.48 2.99 15.78
CA LYS A 380 -12.56 2.93 14.77
C LYS A 380 -12.16 2.09 13.56
N ALA A 381 -10.89 2.12 13.15
CA ALA A 381 -10.36 1.29 12.06
C ALA A 381 -10.24 -0.20 12.43
N PHE A 382 -9.96 -0.51 13.70
CA PHE A 382 -9.83 -1.89 14.21
C PHE A 382 -11.11 -2.45 14.84
N LYS A 383 -12.11 -1.62 15.21
CA LYS A 383 -13.46 -2.06 15.62
C LYS A 383 -14.47 -1.85 14.48
N THR A 384 -14.48 -2.72 13.48
CA THR A 384 -15.67 -2.93 12.63
C THR A 384 -16.29 -4.30 12.92
N LYS A 385 -16.79 -4.45 14.15
CA LYS A 385 -18.08 -5.12 14.37
C LYS A 385 -18.99 -4.10 15.04
N LYS A 386 -19.80 -3.40 14.24
CA LYS A 386 -21.12 -2.99 14.70
C LYS A 386 -22.15 -3.78 13.91
N PRO A 387 -23.14 -4.40 14.57
CA PRO A 387 -24.23 -5.10 13.91
C PRO A 387 -25.11 -4.09 13.17
N ILE A 388 -25.58 -4.51 12.00
CA ILE A 388 -26.58 -3.82 11.19
C ILE A 388 -27.86 -3.72 12.02
N VAL A 389 -28.29 -2.49 12.33
CA VAL A 389 -29.70 -2.20 12.64
C VAL A 389 -30.05 -0.86 11.99
N GLN A 390 -30.95 -0.95 11.02
CA GLN A 390 -31.90 0.04 10.49
C GLN A 390 -31.37 1.39 10.00
N VAL A 391 -31.26 1.52 8.68
CA VAL A 391 -31.83 2.67 7.96
C VAL A 391 -32.58 2.10 6.74
N ILE A 392 -33.87 1.84 6.94
CA ILE A 392 -34.86 1.75 5.85
C ILE A 392 -35.74 2.99 6.06
N LYS A 393 -35.60 3.95 5.15
CA LYS A 393 -36.69 4.71 4.53
C LYS A 393 -36.17 5.36 3.28
#